data_AF-A0A6I9HJV8-F1
#
_entry.id   AF-A0A6I9HJV8-F1
#
_cell.length_a   1.000
_cell.length_b   1.000
_cell.length_c   1.000
_cell.angle_alpha   90.00
_cell.angle_beta   90.00
_cell.angle_gamma   90.00
#
_symmetry.space_group_name_H-M   'P 1'
#
loop_
_entity.id
_entity.type
_entity.pdbx_description
1 polymer ?
#
loop_
_entity_poly.entity_id
_entity_poly.type
_entity_poly.pdbx_seq_one_letter_code
_entity_poly.pdbx_strand_id
1 'polypeptide(L)'
;MFDKALKPFVSKERLKIIRDPVDQCVSHHLSRVKEKFPDQRVDIMFDYEMLPSRKPKFLAQTAAHVAGAAYYYQRKDVKLDPWGKKKIFGVCIHPKYGGWFAIRALLLFPAIQVPFLEQPLPVDCVSSEEKRIELLEQFNFHWQDGRYRDIIEVKERYSEEQKNYFATPPAERFRLLGLSQEAQRITFH
;
A
#
# COMPACT_ATOMS: atom_id res chain seq x y z
N MET A 1 -0.73 7.71 -8.53
CA MET A 1 -0.46 8.34 -7.22
C MET A 1 0.86 9.09 -7.24
N PHE A 2 1.97 8.45 -7.64
CA PHE A 2 3.30 9.06 -7.66
C PHE A 2 3.36 10.40 -8.43
N ASP A 3 3.03 10.42 -9.72
CA ASP A 3 3.15 11.66 -10.52
C ASP A 3 2.11 12.73 -10.17
N LYS A 4 0.89 12.30 -9.82
CA LYS A 4 -0.26 13.21 -9.66
C LYS A 4 -0.46 13.72 -8.23
N ALA A 5 0.14 13.07 -7.23
CA ALA A 5 -0.01 13.43 -5.83
C ALA A 5 1.35 13.65 -5.18
N LEU A 6 2.25 12.66 -5.20
CA LEU A 6 3.54 12.77 -4.50
C LEU A 6 4.41 13.89 -5.07
N LYS A 7 4.61 13.95 -6.40
CA LYS A 7 5.45 15.00 -7.00
C LYS A 7 4.92 16.41 -6.71
N PRO A 8 3.62 16.73 -6.92
CA PRO A 8 3.07 18.03 -6.55
C PRO A 8 3.11 18.32 -5.05
N PHE A 9 2.99 17.29 -4.20
CA PHE A 9 3.08 17.45 -2.76
C PHE A 9 4.50 17.84 -2.34
N VAL A 10 5.50 17.11 -2.82
CA VAL A 10 6.93 17.38 -2.55
C VAL A 10 7.35 18.76 -3.04
N SER A 11 6.80 19.25 -4.16
CA SER A 11 7.18 20.57 -4.70
C SER A 11 6.54 21.76 -3.99
N LYS A 12 5.45 21.56 -3.24
CA LYS A 12 4.67 22.65 -2.62
C LYS A 12 4.75 22.69 -1.11
N GLU A 13 4.92 21.54 -0.47
CA GLU A 13 4.73 21.40 0.97
C GLU A 13 6.06 21.30 1.72
N ARG A 14 6.11 21.86 2.93
CA ARG A 14 7.24 21.64 3.84
C ARG A 14 7.13 20.25 4.46
N LEU A 15 8.05 19.36 4.08
CA LEU A 15 8.09 17.99 4.56
C LEU A 15 8.77 17.89 5.93
N LYS A 16 8.21 17.05 6.80
CA LYS A 16 8.85 16.65 8.07
C LYS A 16 9.86 15.55 7.78
N ILE A 17 11.15 15.82 8.01
CA ILE A 17 12.26 14.90 7.69
C ILE A 17 12.09 13.51 8.35
N ILE A 18 11.47 13.47 9.53
CA ILE A 18 11.29 12.25 10.31
C ILE A 18 10.29 11.23 9.73
N ARG A 19 9.53 11.58 8.68
CA ARG A 19 8.51 10.70 8.09
C ARG A 19 8.75 10.54 6.60
N ASP A 20 8.44 9.36 6.06
CA ASP A 20 8.55 9.11 4.63
C ASP A 20 7.68 10.10 3.82
N PRO A 21 8.18 10.64 2.69
CA PRO A 21 7.40 11.59 1.88
C PRO A 21 6.08 11.02 1.36
N VAL A 22 6.01 9.71 1.07
CA VAL A 22 4.77 9.06 0.61
C VAL A 22 3.74 9.03 1.72
N ASP A 23 4.14 8.68 2.93
CA ASP A 23 3.25 8.63 4.09
C ASP A 23 2.69 10.02 4.40
N GLN A 24 3.53 11.06 4.30
CA GLN A 24 3.10 12.45 4.48
C GLN A 24 2.12 12.89 3.39
N CYS A 25 2.40 12.56 2.13
CA CYS A 25 1.52 12.86 0.99
C CYS A 25 0.15 12.21 1.18
N VAL A 26 0.13 10.90 1.50
CA VAL A 26 -1.09 10.13 1.73
C VAL A 26 -1.86 10.72 2.91
N SER A 27 -1.20 11.00 4.03
CA SER A 27 -1.81 11.61 5.20
C SER A 27 -2.39 12.99 4.91
N HIS A 28 -1.71 13.83 4.12
CA HIS A 28 -2.22 15.14 3.71
C HIS A 28 -3.54 14.98 2.94
N HIS A 29 -3.56 14.14 1.90
CA HIS A 29 -4.76 13.97 1.08
C HIS A 29 -5.91 13.32 1.84
N LEU A 30 -5.65 12.31 2.66
CA LEU A 30 -6.70 11.61 3.40
C LEU A 30 -7.24 12.43 4.59
N SER A 31 -6.42 13.27 5.23
CA SER A 31 -6.92 14.15 6.30
C SER A 31 -7.97 15.15 5.79
N ARG A 32 -7.86 15.58 4.53
CA ARG A 32 -8.84 16.46 3.88
C ARG A 32 -10.17 15.78 3.60
N VAL A 33 -10.25 14.45 3.68
CA VAL A 33 -11.54 13.75 3.63
C VAL A 33 -12.41 14.16 4.82
N LYS A 34 -11.82 14.40 6.00
CA LYS A 34 -12.55 14.87 7.18
C LYS A 34 -13.22 16.23 6.94
N GLU A 35 -12.58 17.11 6.17
CA GLU A 35 -13.15 18.42 5.79
C GLU A 35 -14.41 18.29 4.92
N LYS A 36 -14.58 17.16 4.22
CA LYS A 36 -15.77 16.87 3.40
C LYS A 36 -16.93 16.28 4.19
N PHE A 37 -16.68 15.82 5.42
CA PHE A 37 -17.69 15.24 6.30
C PHE A 37 -17.63 15.90 7.68
N PRO A 38 -17.87 17.23 7.78
CA PRO A 38 -17.67 17.99 9.02
C PRO A 38 -18.57 17.50 10.17
N ASP A 39 -19.76 16.99 9.85
CA ASP A 39 -20.74 16.52 10.83
C ASP A 39 -20.62 15.02 11.15
N GLN A 40 -19.64 14.33 10.57
CA GLN A 40 -19.44 12.90 10.77
C GLN A 40 -18.06 12.61 11.35
N ARG A 41 -18.02 11.66 12.29
CA ARG A 41 -16.75 11.10 12.73
C ARG A 41 -16.19 10.20 11.64
N VAL A 42 -15.01 10.55 11.13
CA VAL A 42 -14.23 9.73 10.20
C VAL A 42 -12.90 9.36 10.86
N ASP A 43 -12.75 8.09 11.19
CA ASP A 43 -11.50 7.53 11.70
C ASP A 43 -10.67 7.03 10.53
N ILE A 44 -9.39 7.41 10.47
CA ILE A 44 -8.47 7.03 9.39
C ILE A 44 -7.34 6.23 10.01
N MET A 45 -7.08 5.04 9.47
CA MET A 45 -6.00 4.16 9.88
C MET A 45 -5.09 3.93 8.68
N PHE A 46 -3.79 4.23 8.81
CA PHE A 46 -2.84 4.09 7.69
C PHE A 46 -2.13 2.74 7.73
N ASP A 47 -1.71 2.23 6.56
CA ASP A 47 -1.10 0.91 6.40
C ASP A 47 0.19 0.72 7.22
N TYR A 48 0.92 1.81 7.47
CA TYR A 48 2.14 1.83 8.27
C TYR A 48 1.91 1.93 9.79
N GLU A 49 0.68 2.18 10.25
CA GLU A 49 0.44 2.39 11.68
C GLU A 49 0.45 1.07 12.47
N MET A 50 1.20 1.09 13.57
CA MET A 50 1.29 -0.02 14.52
C MET A 50 0.74 0.36 15.89
N LEU A 51 0.18 -0.62 16.59
CA LEU A 51 -0.10 -0.56 18.01
C LEU A 51 1.21 -0.61 18.82
N PRO A 52 1.21 -0.22 20.11
CA PRO A 52 2.40 -0.34 20.97
C PRO A 52 2.97 -1.77 21.04
N SER A 53 2.13 -2.79 20.82
CA SER A 53 2.50 -4.20 20.72
C SER A 53 3.18 -4.59 19.41
N ARG A 54 3.49 -3.63 18.53
CA ARG A 54 4.02 -3.82 17.15
C ARG A 54 3.10 -4.61 16.21
N LYS A 55 1.83 -4.80 16.59
CA LYS A 55 0.81 -5.32 15.68
C LYS A 55 0.31 -4.20 14.77
N PRO A 56 0.07 -4.44 13.47
CA PRO A 56 -0.53 -3.43 12.60
C PRO A 56 -1.91 -3.06 13.13
N LYS A 57 -2.28 -1.78 13.02
CA LYS A 57 -3.60 -1.30 13.50
C LYS A 57 -4.76 -1.98 12.76
N PHE A 58 -4.58 -2.35 11.49
CA PHE A 58 -5.51 -3.16 10.72
C PHE A 58 -4.76 -4.03 9.70
N LEU A 59 -5.43 -5.07 9.18
CA LEU A 59 -4.87 -5.96 8.16
C LEU A 59 -5.24 -5.46 6.76
N ALA A 60 -4.35 -4.67 6.16
CA ALA A 60 -4.59 -4.00 4.88
C ALA A 60 -5.01 -4.95 3.74
N GLN A 61 -4.29 -6.06 3.56
CA GLN A 61 -4.57 -7.04 2.51
C GLN A 61 -5.93 -7.72 2.68
N THR A 62 -6.30 -8.05 3.93
CA THR A 62 -7.63 -8.58 4.25
C THR A 62 -8.73 -7.57 3.94
N ALA A 63 -8.53 -6.30 4.33
CA ALA A 63 -9.48 -5.23 4.03
C ALA A 63 -9.68 -5.03 2.52
N ALA A 64 -8.61 -5.08 1.72
CA ALA A 64 -8.69 -5.00 0.27
C ALA A 64 -9.42 -6.20 -0.36
N HIS A 65 -9.24 -7.41 0.20
CA HIS A 65 -9.93 -8.61 -0.26
C HIS A 65 -11.44 -8.52 -0.04
N VAL A 66 -11.88 -8.23 1.19
CA VAL A 66 -13.32 -8.20 1.53
C VAL A 66 -14.04 -6.99 0.92
N ALA A 67 -13.31 -5.95 0.54
CA ALA A 67 -13.84 -4.84 -0.26
C ALA A 67 -13.93 -5.14 -1.77
N GLY A 68 -13.54 -6.35 -2.20
CA GLY A 68 -13.52 -6.76 -3.62
C GLY A 68 -12.45 -6.06 -4.47
N ALA A 69 -11.53 -5.30 -3.86
CA ALA A 69 -10.57 -4.48 -4.59
C ALA A 69 -9.42 -5.28 -5.21
N ALA A 70 -8.91 -6.28 -4.47
CA ALA A 70 -7.83 -7.15 -4.94
C ALA A 70 -7.90 -8.50 -4.22
N TYR A 71 -7.76 -9.60 -4.96
CA TYR A 71 -7.74 -10.92 -4.35
C TYR A 71 -6.45 -11.08 -3.54
N TYR A 72 -6.58 -11.64 -2.34
CA TYR A 72 -5.50 -11.84 -1.38
C TYR A 72 -5.06 -13.29 -1.38
N TYR A 73 -4.03 -13.60 -2.16
CA TYR A 73 -3.47 -14.93 -2.28
C TYR A 73 -2.59 -15.24 -1.07
N GLN A 74 -2.89 -16.35 -0.42
CA GLN A 74 -2.24 -16.83 0.79
C GLN A 74 -1.78 -18.26 0.58
N ARG A 75 -0.92 -18.75 1.48
CA ARG A 75 -0.46 -20.14 1.47
C ARG A 75 -1.62 -21.15 1.43
N LYS A 76 -2.74 -20.86 2.10
CA LYS A 76 -3.95 -21.71 2.10
C LYS A 76 -4.64 -21.84 0.75
N ASP A 77 -4.33 -20.97 -0.22
CA ASP A 77 -4.89 -20.98 -1.56
C ASP A 77 -4.11 -21.90 -2.53
N VAL A 78 -3.10 -22.60 -2.00
CA VAL A 78 -2.30 -23.64 -2.67
C VAL A 78 -2.48 -24.95 -1.90
N LYS A 79 -2.99 -26.00 -2.55
CA LYS A 79 -3.36 -27.27 -1.89
C LYS A 79 -2.14 -28.07 -1.45
N LEU A 80 -1.16 -28.21 -2.35
CA LEU A 80 0.08 -28.96 -2.13
C LEU A 80 1.28 -28.01 -2.18
N ASP A 81 1.49 -27.28 -1.09
CA ASP A 81 2.50 -26.24 -1.06
C ASP A 81 3.93 -26.79 -0.90
N PRO A 82 4.93 -26.25 -1.62
CA PRO A 82 6.31 -26.77 -1.59
C PRO A 82 7.17 -26.19 -0.46
N TRP A 83 6.61 -25.37 0.45
CA TRP A 83 7.41 -24.51 1.33
C TRP A 83 7.75 -25.14 2.69
N GLY A 84 7.17 -26.30 3.01
CA GLY A 84 7.43 -27.00 4.27
C GLY A 84 7.15 -26.13 5.49
N LYS A 85 8.12 -25.97 6.40
CA LYS A 85 7.96 -25.16 7.62
C LYS A 85 8.19 -23.65 7.43
N LYS A 86 8.53 -23.18 6.22
CA LYS A 86 8.80 -21.76 5.98
C LYS A 86 7.53 -20.94 6.16
N LYS A 87 7.66 -19.76 6.77
CA LYS A 87 6.57 -18.79 6.82
C LYS A 87 6.44 -18.12 5.45
N ILE A 88 5.24 -18.17 4.88
CA ILE A 88 4.92 -17.60 3.58
C ILE A 88 3.88 -16.51 3.79
N PHE A 89 4.26 -15.28 3.47
CA PHE A 89 3.36 -14.13 3.51
C PHE A 89 2.51 -14.09 2.25
N GLY A 90 1.23 -13.76 2.41
CA GLY A 90 0.34 -13.56 1.28
C GLY A 90 0.57 -12.23 0.57
N VAL A 91 -0.01 -12.11 -0.62
CA VAL A 91 0.06 -10.90 -1.44
C VAL A 91 -1.26 -10.65 -2.16
N CYS A 92 -1.67 -9.38 -2.24
CA CYS A 92 -2.83 -8.99 -3.03
C CYS A 92 -2.44 -8.72 -4.49
N ILE A 93 -3.25 -9.17 -5.44
CA ILE A 93 -3.11 -8.86 -6.86
C ILE A 93 -4.38 -8.17 -7.33
N HIS A 94 -4.22 -6.95 -7.86
CA HIS A 94 -5.30 -6.15 -8.41
C HIS A 94 -5.57 -6.59 -9.86
N PRO A 95 -6.82 -6.84 -10.28
CA PRO A 95 -7.13 -7.43 -11.59
C PRO A 95 -6.66 -6.60 -12.79
N LYS A 96 -6.43 -5.29 -12.60
CA LYS A 96 -5.98 -4.36 -13.64
C LYS A 96 -4.50 -3.98 -13.55
N TYR A 97 -3.92 -4.04 -12.35
CA TYR A 97 -2.60 -3.46 -12.06
C TYR A 97 -1.61 -4.51 -11.55
N GLY A 98 -2.03 -5.77 -11.42
CA GLY A 98 -1.22 -6.80 -10.83
C GLY A 98 -0.80 -6.42 -9.41
N GLY A 99 0.50 -6.48 -9.13
CA GLY A 99 1.09 -5.97 -7.90
C GLY A 99 1.58 -4.52 -7.97
N TRP A 100 1.32 -3.78 -9.06
CA TRP A 100 1.73 -2.37 -9.25
C TRP A 100 0.78 -1.40 -8.53
N PHE A 101 0.49 -1.67 -7.26
CA PHE A 101 -0.28 -0.80 -6.39
C PHE A 101 0.16 -0.97 -4.93
N ALA A 102 -0.41 -0.16 -4.04
CA ALA A 102 -0.28 -0.33 -2.60
C ALA A 102 -1.58 0.07 -1.91
N ILE A 103 -1.93 -0.63 -0.84
CA ILE A 103 -3.06 -0.30 0.03
C ILE A 103 -2.57 0.76 1.02
N ARG A 104 -3.32 1.84 1.23
CA ARG A 104 -2.84 3.03 1.95
C ARG A 104 -3.52 3.32 3.27
N ALA A 105 -4.83 3.11 3.32
CA ALA A 105 -5.58 3.39 4.52
C ALA A 105 -6.92 2.67 4.53
N LEU A 106 -7.48 2.57 5.73
CA LEU A 106 -8.86 2.26 6.01
C LEU A 106 -9.53 3.54 6.52
N LEU A 107 -10.70 3.87 5.96
CA LEU A 107 -11.57 4.93 6.48
C LEU A 107 -12.78 4.28 7.12
N LEU A 108 -13.00 4.58 8.40
CA LEU A 108 -14.12 4.06 9.18
C LEU A 108 -15.07 5.21 9.52
N PHE A 109 -16.37 4.97 9.29
CA PHE A 109 -17.45 5.88 9.61
C PHE A 109 -18.33 5.24 10.71
N PRO A 110 -18.03 5.44 12.01
CA PRO A 110 -18.65 4.64 13.08
C PRO A 110 -20.16 4.83 13.21
N ALA A 111 -20.68 6.00 12.81
CA ALA A 111 -22.10 6.32 12.87
C ALA A 111 -22.90 5.79 11.67
N ILE A 112 -22.23 5.29 10.62
CA ILE A 112 -22.89 4.80 9.41
C ILE A 112 -22.99 3.28 9.48
N GLN A 113 -24.23 2.78 9.45
CA GLN A 113 -24.52 1.35 9.33
C GLN A 113 -25.09 1.05 7.96
N VAL A 114 -24.57 0.02 7.32
CA VAL A 114 -24.98 -0.41 5.97
C VAL A 114 -25.26 -1.91 5.95
N PRO A 115 -26.29 -2.40 6.69
CA PRO A 115 -26.54 -3.83 6.87
C PRO A 115 -26.87 -4.57 5.56
N PHE A 116 -27.30 -3.83 4.53
CA PHE A 116 -27.67 -4.37 3.22
C PHE A 116 -26.66 -4.03 2.11
N LEU A 117 -25.47 -3.54 2.46
CA LEU A 117 -24.42 -3.32 1.47
C LEU A 117 -23.94 -4.66 0.93
N GLU A 118 -24.18 -4.90 -0.35
CA GLU A 118 -23.64 -6.06 -1.04
C GLU A 118 -22.11 -5.99 -1.08
N GLN A 119 -21.45 -7.03 -0.57
CA GLN A 119 -19.99 -7.12 -0.56
C GLN A 119 -19.52 -7.79 -1.85
N PRO A 120 -18.81 -7.07 -2.74
CA PRO A 120 -18.30 -7.67 -3.97
C PRO A 120 -17.21 -8.69 -3.66
N LEU A 121 -17.22 -9.82 -4.37
CA LEU A 121 -16.11 -10.76 -4.34
C LEU A 121 -14.92 -10.19 -5.13
N PRO A 122 -13.68 -10.33 -4.63
CA PRO A 122 -12.51 -9.95 -5.41
C PRO A 122 -12.32 -10.90 -6.60
N VAL A 123 -11.81 -10.37 -7.71
CA VAL A 123 -11.54 -11.16 -8.91
C VAL A 123 -10.34 -12.08 -8.71
N ASP A 124 -10.55 -13.40 -8.78
CA ASP A 124 -9.50 -14.42 -8.85
C ASP A 124 -8.79 -14.37 -10.21
N CYS A 125 -7.84 -13.44 -10.32
CA CYS A 125 -7.05 -13.19 -11.52
C CYS A 125 -5.79 -14.06 -11.64
N VAL A 126 -5.46 -14.87 -10.63
CA VAL A 126 -4.34 -15.83 -10.61
C VAL A 126 -4.92 -17.21 -10.32
N SER A 127 -5.58 -17.76 -11.34
CA SER A 127 -6.50 -18.89 -11.20
C SER A 127 -5.84 -20.27 -11.12
N SER A 128 -4.61 -20.44 -11.62
CA SER A 128 -3.91 -21.74 -11.55
C SER A 128 -3.06 -21.86 -10.29
N GLU A 129 -2.97 -23.09 -9.77
CA GLU A 129 -2.18 -23.38 -8.57
C GLU A 129 -0.69 -23.11 -8.80
N GLU A 130 -0.18 -23.44 -9.99
CA GLU A 130 1.21 -23.20 -10.39
C GLU A 130 1.54 -21.70 -10.34
N LYS A 131 0.64 -20.85 -10.84
CA LYS A 131 0.83 -19.39 -10.80
C LYS A 131 0.72 -18.83 -9.38
N ARG A 132 -0.11 -19.44 -8.52
CA ARG A 132 -0.17 -19.04 -7.10
C ARG A 132 1.12 -19.40 -6.36
N ILE A 133 1.71 -20.56 -6.66
CA ILE A 133 3.03 -20.94 -6.16
C ILE A 133 4.08 -19.94 -6.65
N GLU A 134 4.15 -19.70 -7.97
CA GLU A 134 5.07 -18.74 -8.58
C GLU A 134 4.94 -17.34 -7.95
N LEU A 135 3.70 -16.85 -7.79
CA LEU A 135 3.41 -15.57 -7.16
C LEU A 135 3.96 -15.48 -5.75
N LEU A 136 3.66 -16.48 -4.92
CA LEU A 136 4.07 -16.48 -3.52
C LEU A 136 5.58 -16.64 -3.39
N GLU A 137 6.23 -17.43 -4.25
CA GLU A 137 7.69 -17.53 -4.29
C GLU A 137 8.36 -16.23 -4.72
N GLN A 138 7.90 -15.61 -5.81
CA GLN A 138 8.45 -14.35 -6.28
C GLN A 138 8.25 -13.24 -5.23
N PHE A 139 7.10 -13.19 -4.57
CA PHE A 139 6.84 -12.20 -3.52
C PHE A 139 7.69 -12.44 -2.26
N ASN A 140 7.86 -13.68 -1.81
CA ASN A 140 8.56 -13.95 -0.56
C ASN A 140 10.10 -13.97 -0.71
N PHE A 141 10.61 -14.38 -1.87
CA PHE A 141 12.04 -14.61 -2.08
C PHE A 141 12.69 -13.66 -3.09
N HIS A 142 11.91 -13.00 -3.95
CA HIS A 142 12.42 -12.20 -5.08
C HIS A 142 11.74 -10.84 -5.25
N TRP A 143 11.05 -10.31 -4.23
CA TRP A 143 10.22 -9.10 -4.36
C TRP A 143 10.95 -7.86 -4.91
N GLN A 144 12.28 -7.79 -4.73
CA GLN A 144 13.11 -6.67 -5.16
C GLN A 144 13.19 -6.54 -6.69
N ASP A 145 13.07 -7.65 -7.42
CA ASP A 145 13.06 -7.63 -8.89
C ASP A 145 11.71 -7.16 -9.47
N GLY A 146 10.67 -7.10 -8.63
CA GLY A 146 9.33 -6.64 -8.98
C GLY A 146 8.52 -7.59 -9.87
N ARG A 147 9.03 -8.74 -10.28
CA ARG A 147 8.36 -9.65 -11.25
C ARG A 147 7.03 -10.19 -10.76
N TYR A 148 6.88 -10.40 -9.44
CA TYR A 148 5.61 -10.85 -8.85
C TYR A 148 4.45 -9.90 -9.17
N ARG A 149 4.75 -8.63 -9.47
CA ARG A 149 3.74 -7.62 -9.80
C ARG A 149 3.15 -7.83 -11.20
N ASP A 150 3.84 -8.57 -12.05
CA ASP A 150 3.47 -8.90 -13.44
C ASP A 150 3.00 -10.36 -13.59
N ILE A 151 2.57 -11.02 -12.51
CA ILE A 151 2.01 -12.40 -12.55
C ILE A 151 0.79 -12.53 -13.51
N ILE A 152 0.13 -11.40 -13.78
CA ILE A 152 -0.92 -11.22 -14.77
C ILE A 152 -0.52 -10.14 -15.78
N GLU A 153 -1.22 -10.08 -16.91
CA GLU A 153 -1.15 -8.91 -17.79
C GLU A 153 -1.71 -7.68 -17.07
N VAL A 154 -0.95 -6.59 -17.05
CA VAL A 154 -1.31 -5.35 -16.35
C VAL A 154 -1.51 -4.20 -17.32
N LYS A 155 -2.49 -3.34 -17.01
CA LYS A 155 -2.78 -2.15 -17.83
C LYS A 155 -1.68 -1.09 -17.71
N GLU A 156 -1.10 -0.96 -16.52
CA GLU A 156 -0.15 0.11 -16.20
C GLU A 156 0.81 -0.38 -15.13
N ARG A 157 2.08 0.00 -15.29
CA ARG A 157 3.16 -0.26 -14.34
C ARG A 157 3.61 1.05 -13.71
N TYR A 158 4.36 0.96 -12.63
CA TYR A 158 5.12 2.12 -12.16
C TYR A 158 6.11 2.54 -13.25
N SER A 159 6.26 3.85 -13.45
CA SER A 159 7.31 4.40 -14.31
C SER A 159 8.70 4.03 -13.77
N GLU A 160 9.74 4.08 -14.62
CA GLU A 160 11.11 3.80 -14.16
C GLU A 160 11.55 4.72 -13.02
N GLU A 161 11.15 5.99 -13.07
CA GLU A 161 11.39 6.93 -11.97
C GLU A 161 10.70 6.49 -10.67
N GLN A 162 9.44 6.05 -10.75
CA GLN A 162 8.71 5.56 -9.58
C GLN A 162 9.33 4.26 -9.04
N LYS A 163 9.80 3.36 -9.92
CA LYS A 163 10.53 2.15 -9.51
C LYS A 163 11.83 2.50 -8.79
N ASN A 164 12.62 3.40 -9.36
CA ASN A 164 13.88 3.88 -8.75
C ASN A 164 13.62 4.54 -7.38
N TYR A 165 12.54 5.31 -7.27
CA TYR A 165 12.13 5.91 -5.99
C TYR A 165 11.83 4.85 -4.92
N PHE A 166 11.05 3.81 -5.25
CA PHE A 166 10.70 2.77 -4.28
C PHE A 166 11.83 1.77 -4.00
N ALA A 167 12.73 1.57 -4.95
CA ALA A 167 13.97 0.81 -4.75
C ALA A 167 14.95 1.56 -3.82
N THR A 168 14.86 2.89 -3.76
CA THR A 168 15.66 3.71 -2.85
C THR A 168 15.21 3.50 -1.39
N PRO A 169 16.14 3.19 -0.47
CA PRO A 169 15.84 3.05 0.95
C PRO A 169 15.14 4.29 1.51
N PRO A 170 14.16 4.16 2.43
CA PRO A 170 13.41 5.30 2.97
C PRO A 170 14.28 6.45 3.51
N ALA A 171 15.41 6.11 4.15
CA ALA A 171 16.37 7.08 4.69
C ALA A 171 17.03 7.96 3.61
N GLU A 172 17.09 7.50 2.36
CA GLU A 172 17.76 8.18 1.26
C GLU A 172 16.78 8.93 0.34
N ARG A 173 15.47 8.75 0.51
CA ARG A 173 14.45 9.34 -0.38
C ARG A 173 14.43 10.86 -0.36
N PHE A 174 14.71 11.50 0.76
CA PHE A 174 14.81 12.96 0.83
C PHE A 174 15.96 13.49 -0.04
N ARG A 175 17.12 12.84 0.05
CA ARG A 175 18.28 13.15 -0.79
C ARG A 175 17.98 12.91 -2.28
N LEU A 176 17.31 11.80 -2.61
CA LEU A 176 16.89 11.51 -3.98
C LEU A 176 15.98 12.60 -4.56
N LEU A 177 15.11 13.19 -3.73
CA LEU A 177 14.22 14.28 -4.11
C LEU A 177 14.91 15.66 -4.16
N GLY A 178 16.23 15.73 -3.94
CA GLY A 178 16.97 17.00 -3.91
C GLY A 178 16.63 17.88 -2.71
N LEU A 179 16.02 17.32 -1.67
CA LEU A 179 15.68 18.02 -0.45
C LEU A 179 16.88 17.92 0.50
N SER A 180 17.81 18.87 0.41
CA SER A 180 18.93 18.99 1.34
C SER A 180 18.44 19.37 2.74
N GLN A 181 19.24 19.07 3.75
CA GLN A 181 18.99 19.41 5.16
C GLN A 181 18.83 20.93 5.42
N GLU A 182 19.02 21.83 4.45
CA GLU A 182 19.04 23.29 4.64
C GLU A 182 17.66 23.92 4.93
N ALA A 183 16.58 23.14 4.93
CA ALA A 183 15.32 23.53 5.60
C ALA A 183 15.41 23.52 7.15
N GLN A 184 16.62 23.38 7.71
CA GLN A 184 17.00 23.29 9.12
C GLN A 184 16.90 24.58 9.95
N ARG A 185 16.32 25.67 9.47
CA ARG A 185 15.95 26.79 10.35
C ARG A 185 14.51 26.65 10.84
N ILE A 186 14.25 25.59 11.61
CA ILE A 186 13.24 25.71 12.67
C ILE A 186 13.97 26.35 13.84
N THR A 187 13.68 27.63 14.01
CA THR A 187 13.76 28.37 15.25
C THR A 187 13.14 27.52 16.36
N PHE A 188 13.99 26.86 17.15
CA PHE A 188 13.62 26.55 18.52
C PHE A 188 13.61 27.90 19.24
N HIS A 189 12.41 28.41 19.53
CA HIS A 189 12.21 29.33 20.64
C HIS A 189 12.34 28.55 21.95
#